data_AF-A0A256I3G9-F1
#
_entry.id   AF-A0A256I3G9-F1
#
_cell.length_a   1.000
_cell.length_b   1.000
_cell.length_c   1.000
_cell.angle_alpha   90.00
_cell.angle_beta   90.00
_cell.angle_gamma   90.00
#
_symmetry.space_group_name_H-M   'P 1'
#
loop_
_entity.id
_entity.type
_entity.pdbx_description
1 polymer ?
#
loop_
_entity_poly.entity_id
_entity_poly.type
_entity_poly.pdbx_seq_one_letter_code
_entity_poly.pdbx_strand_id
1 'polypeptide(L)'
;MIEPIPLSRLSEDELLDTLYKALANRKRRRMLRYLADHPEPVPTTQLATEMSALEYGSESSAVPTEQQSDTHVSLSHVHLPMLNEAGMVSWDRDNDTIAIAPALRELVVTTTGDILGVSASVNELL
;
A
#
# COMPACT_ATOMS: atom_id res chain seq x y z
N MET A 1 -13.56 -13.77 -4.67
CA MET A 1 -12.67 -12.60 -4.53
C MET A 1 -13.07 -11.58 -5.58
N ILE A 2 -13.16 -10.30 -5.22
CA ILE A 2 -13.30 -9.23 -6.22
C ILE A 2 -11.87 -8.92 -6.66
N GLU A 3 -11.55 -9.17 -7.93
CA GLU A 3 -10.29 -8.70 -8.47
C GLU A 3 -10.29 -7.16 -8.47
N PRO A 4 -9.19 -6.53 -8.03
CA PRO A 4 -9.15 -5.08 -7.99
C PRO A 4 -9.18 -4.51 -9.39
N ILE A 5 -9.87 -3.38 -9.53
CA ILE A 5 -9.88 -2.64 -10.79
C ILE A 5 -8.46 -2.10 -11.03
N PRO A 6 -7.82 -2.41 -12.16
CA PRO A 6 -6.49 -1.88 -12.47
C PRO A 6 -6.51 -0.36 -12.47
N LEU A 7 -5.50 0.27 -11.84
CA LEU A 7 -5.38 1.73 -11.77
C LEU A 7 -5.38 2.39 -13.17
N SER A 8 -4.84 1.71 -14.19
CA SER A 8 -4.82 2.19 -15.58
C SER A 8 -6.21 2.32 -16.22
N ARG A 9 -7.25 1.71 -15.63
CA ARG A 9 -8.63 1.82 -16.12
C ARG A 9 -9.43 2.95 -15.46
N LEU A 10 -8.86 3.61 -14.46
CA LEU A 10 -9.52 4.71 -13.77
C LEU A 10 -9.40 5.99 -14.60
N SER A 11 -10.44 6.82 -14.59
CA SER A 11 -10.28 8.21 -14.99
C SER A 11 -9.32 8.94 -14.06
N GLU A 12 -8.80 10.09 -14.48
CA GLU A 12 -7.88 10.89 -13.66
C GLU A 12 -8.49 11.26 -12.30
N ASP A 13 -9.75 11.69 -12.25
CA ASP A 13 -10.45 12.04 -11.01
C ASP A 13 -10.60 10.82 -10.08
N GLU A 14 -10.98 9.66 -10.62
CA GLU A 14 -11.09 8.41 -9.85
C GLU A 14 -9.73 7.93 -9.33
N LEU A 15 -8.68 8.10 -10.12
CA LEU A 15 -7.32 7.79 -9.74
C LEU A 15 -6.86 8.71 -8.59
N LEU A 16 -7.11 10.02 -8.69
CA LEU A 16 -6.81 10.98 -7.64
C LEU A 16 -7.58 10.66 -6.35
N ASP A 17 -8.88 10.40 -6.44
CA ASP A 17 -9.70 10.01 -5.29
C ASP A 17 -9.17 8.72 -4.64
N THR A 18 -8.75 7.75 -5.44
CA THR A 18 -8.14 6.50 -4.97
C THR A 18 -6.81 6.75 -4.26
N LEU A 19 -5.95 7.59 -4.84
CA LEU A 19 -4.69 8.03 -4.25
C LEU A 19 -4.91 8.77 -2.95
N TYR A 20 -5.78 9.77 -2.89
CA TYR A 20 -6.11 10.50 -1.67
C TYR A 20 -6.67 9.57 -0.61
N LYS A 21 -7.63 8.71 -0.98
CA LYS A 21 -8.25 7.78 -0.05
C LYS A 21 -7.22 6.85 0.56
N ALA A 22 -6.24 6.33 -0.20
CA ALA A 22 -5.20 5.45 0.34
C ALA A 22 -4.12 6.23 1.11
N LEU A 23 -3.59 7.29 0.51
CA LEU A 23 -2.45 8.02 1.02
C LEU A 23 -2.80 8.95 2.18
N ALA A 24 -4.08 9.25 2.45
CA ALA A 24 -4.48 10.01 3.63
C ALA A 24 -4.03 9.36 4.95
N ASN A 25 -3.95 8.03 5.01
CA ASN A 25 -3.58 7.31 6.24
C ASN A 25 -2.06 7.08 6.33
N ARG A 26 -1.46 7.50 7.45
CA ARG A 26 -0.01 7.38 7.69
C ARG A 26 0.51 5.94 7.65
N LYS A 27 -0.25 4.97 8.18
CA LYS A 27 0.15 3.54 8.23
C LYS A 27 0.18 2.96 6.83
N ARG A 28 -0.83 3.22 6.00
CA ARG A 28 -0.84 2.81 4.57
C ARG A 28 0.34 3.40 3.78
N ARG A 29 0.68 4.69 4.00
CA ARG A 29 1.88 5.28 3.36
C ARG A 29 3.18 4.57 3.75
N ARG A 30 3.33 4.20 5.03
CA ARG A 30 4.51 3.47 5.52
C ARG A 30 4.59 2.07 4.91
N MET A 31 3.46 1.36 4.85
CA MET A 31 3.39 0.05 4.22
C MET A 31 3.75 0.11 2.73
N LEU A 32 3.14 1.03 1.97
CA LEU A 32 3.43 1.19 0.55
C LEU A 32 4.90 1.53 0.30
N ARG A 33 5.52 2.34 1.16
CA ARG A 33 6.95 2.63 1.08
C ARG A 33 7.79 1.38 1.35
N TYR A 34 7.49 0.65 2.41
CA TYR A 34 8.18 -0.60 2.71
C TYR A 34 8.07 -1.58 1.54
N LEU A 35 6.88 -1.77 0.96
CA LEU A 35 6.69 -2.68 -0.18
C LEU A 35 7.32 -2.16 -1.48
N ALA A 36 7.46 -0.85 -1.67
CA ALA A 36 8.18 -0.29 -2.81
C ALA A 36 9.67 -0.67 -2.78
N ASP A 37 10.26 -0.75 -1.59
CA ASP A 37 11.66 -1.15 -1.37
C ASP A 37 11.86 -2.68 -1.43
N HIS A 38 10.76 -3.46 -1.43
CA HIS A 38 10.77 -4.93 -1.44
C HIS A 38 9.99 -5.45 -2.67
N PRO A 39 10.65 -5.66 -3.82
CA PRO A 39 9.97 -5.97 -5.07
C PRO A 39 9.34 -7.37 -5.12
N GLU A 40 9.77 -8.28 -4.26
CA GLU A 40 9.23 -9.64 -4.13
C GLU A 40 8.08 -9.70 -3.10
N PRO A 41 7.15 -10.68 -3.21
CA PRO A 41 6.10 -10.86 -2.22
C PRO A 41 6.65 -11.01 -0.79
N VAL A 42 6.07 -10.22 0.13
CA VAL A 42 6.45 -10.20 1.55
C VAL A 42 5.39 -10.92 2.37
N PRO A 43 5.74 -11.78 3.34
CA PRO A 43 4.78 -12.32 4.30
C PRO A 43 4.09 -11.22 5.11
N THR A 44 2.77 -11.29 5.30
CA THR A 44 2.04 -10.26 6.07
C THR A 44 2.50 -10.18 7.53
N THR A 45 2.99 -11.29 8.10
CA THR A 45 3.60 -11.35 9.43
C THR A 45 4.90 -10.54 9.51
N GLN A 46 5.77 -10.65 8.49
CA GLN A 46 6.96 -9.81 8.40
C GLN A 46 6.56 -8.34 8.26
N LEU A 47 5.59 -8.02 7.41
CA LEU A 47 5.09 -6.65 7.28
C LEU A 47 4.52 -6.13 8.60
N ALA A 48 3.82 -6.96 9.38
CA ALA A 48 3.31 -6.58 10.68
C ALA A 48 4.44 -6.21 11.65
N THR A 49 5.47 -7.04 11.75
CA THR A 49 6.65 -6.77 12.59
C THR A 49 7.33 -5.44 12.23
N GLU A 50 7.55 -5.21 10.94
CA GLU A 50 8.18 -3.97 10.45
C GLU A 50 7.30 -2.74 10.71
N MET A 51 5.98 -2.86 10.52
CA MET A 51 5.06 -1.76 10.82
C MET A 51 4.98 -1.47 12.31
N SER A 52 5.04 -2.49 13.18
CA SER A 52 5.13 -2.31 14.63
C SER A 52 6.43 -1.61 15.01
N ALA A 53 7.57 -2.04 14.48
CA ALA A 53 8.88 -1.43 14.72
C ALA A 53 8.86 0.08 14.38
N LEU A 54 8.32 0.44 13.21
CA LEU A 54 8.15 1.84 12.78
C LEU A 54 7.13 2.63 13.62
N GLU A 55 6.16 1.97 14.23
CA GLU A 55 5.13 2.59 15.07
C GLU A 55 5.67 2.90 16.48
N TYR A 56 6.43 1.97 17.06
CA TYR A 56 6.99 2.07 18.41
C TYR A 56 8.41 2.63 18.47
N GLY A 57 9.06 2.85 17.32
CA GLY A 57 10.41 3.38 17.24
C GLY A 57 11.47 2.41 17.77
N SER A 58 11.24 1.11 17.56
CA SER A 58 12.13 0.02 17.99
C SER A 58 12.72 -0.71 16.79
N GLU A 59 13.75 -1.53 17.02
CA GLU A 59 14.19 -2.50 16.01
C GLU A 59 13.16 -3.63 15.87
N SER A 60 13.02 -4.18 14.66
CA SER A 60 12.10 -5.29 14.36
C SER A 60 12.32 -6.51 15.24
N SER A 61 13.58 -6.80 15.58
CA SER A 61 14.00 -7.88 16.47
C SER A 61 13.54 -7.70 17.93
N ALA A 62 13.23 -6.46 18.34
CA ALA A 62 12.85 -6.10 19.70
C ALA A 62 11.34 -5.90 19.87
N VAL A 63 10.54 -6.07 18.81
CA VAL A 63 9.09 -5.91 18.87
C VAL A 63 8.45 -7.08 19.64
N PRO A 64 7.69 -6.82 20.72
CA PRO A 64 6.93 -7.86 21.42
C PRO A 64 5.91 -8.55 20.51
N THR A 65 5.76 -9.86 20.66
CA THR A 65 4.84 -10.68 19.86
C THR A 65 3.39 -10.18 19.90
N GLU A 66 2.93 -9.66 21.05
CA GLU A 66 1.59 -9.07 21.19
C GLU A 66 1.39 -7.88 20.26
N GLN A 67 2.37 -6.97 20.16
CA GLN A 67 2.30 -5.82 19.27
C GLN A 67 2.32 -6.22 17.78
N GLN A 68 3.09 -7.25 17.44
CA GLN A 68 3.11 -7.82 16.09
C GLN A 68 1.72 -8.39 15.73
N SER A 69 1.11 -9.13 16.65
CA SER A 69 -0.22 -9.72 16.49
C SER A 69 -1.30 -8.65 16.30
N ASP A 70 -1.35 -7.64 17.17
CA ASP A 70 -2.30 -6.53 17.06
C ASP A 70 -2.16 -5.78 15.73
N THR A 71 -0.91 -5.56 15.33
CA THR A 71 -0.61 -4.93 14.05
C THR A 71 -1.06 -5.81 12.89
N HIS A 72 -0.80 -7.12 12.92
CA HIS A 72 -1.22 -8.05 11.88
C HIS A 72 -2.74 -8.09 11.71
N VAL A 73 -3.50 -8.12 12.81
CA VAL A 73 -4.97 -8.04 12.81
C VAL A 73 -5.41 -6.74 12.14
N SER A 74 -4.83 -5.60 12.53
CA SER A 74 -5.12 -4.31 11.92
C SER A 74 -4.80 -4.27 10.42
N LEU A 75 -3.66 -4.87 10.00
CA LEU A 75 -3.29 -4.99 8.59
C LEU A 75 -4.34 -5.80 7.82
N SER A 76 -4.64 -7.01 8.28
CA SER A 76 -5.49 -7.99 7.60
C SER A 76 -6.96 -7.57 7.48
N HIS A 77 -7.48 -6.81 8.46
CA HIS A 77 -8.89 -6.43 8.48
C HIS A 77 -9.16 -5.02 7.94
N VAL A 78 -8.18 -4.11 8.00
CA VAL A 78 -8.41 -2.69 7.65
C VAL A 78 -7.57 -2.28 6.44
N HIS A 79 -6.26 -2.48 6.52
CA HIS A 79 -5.34 -1.84 5.58
C HIS A 79 -5.18 -2.62 4.28
N LEU A 80 -4.89 -3.92 4.36
CA LEU A 80 -4.66 -4.77 3.19
C LEU A 80 -5.91 -4.93 2.32
N PRO A 81 -7.13 -5.16 2.86
CA PRO A 81 -8.33 -5.22 2.03
C PRO A 81 -8.52 -3.94 1.20
N MET A 82 -8.39 -2.78 1.84
CA MET A 82 -8.58 -1.50 1.18
C MET A 82 -7.51 -1.22 0.12
N LEU A 83 -6.24 -1.46 0.45
CA LEU A 83 -5.15 -1.23 -0.50
C LEU A 83 -5.24 -2.20 -1.69
N ASN A 84 -5.66 -3.45 -1.44
CA ASN A 84 -5.86 -4.43 -2.49
C ASN A 84 -7.01 -4.00 -3.39
N GLU A 85 -8.19 -3.68 -2.83
CA GLU A 85 -9.35 -3.17 -3.58
C GLU A 85 -9.01 -1.93 -4.42
N ALA A 86 -8.19 -1.03 -3.88
CA ALA A 86 -7.68 0.15 -4.58
C ALA A 86 -6.62 -0.15 -5.66
N GLY A 87 -6.27 -1.41 -5.90
CA GLY A 87 -5.27 -1.81 -6.89
C GLY A 87 -3.84 -1.37 -6.53
N MET A 88 -3.57 -1.03 -5.27
CA MET A 88 -2.25 -0.54 -4.85
C MET A 88 -1.26 -1.62 -4.44
N VAL A 89 -1.81 -2.76 -4.03
CA VAL A 89 -1.07 -3.95 -3.61
C VAL A 89 -1.78 -5.17 -4.17
N SER A 90 -1.05 -6.27 -4.31
CA SER A 90 -1.62 -7.59 -4.57
C SER A 90 -1.49 -8.43 -3.31
N TRP A 91 -2.62 -8.73 -2.67
CA TRP A 91 -2.67 -9.56 -1.47
C TRP A 91 -3.14 -10.98 -1.81
N ASP A 92 -2.21 -11.92 -1.75
CA ASP A 92 -2.49 -13.35 -1.81
C ASP A 92 -2.87 -13.84 -0.41
N ARG A 93 -4.17 -14.08 -0.18
CA ARG A 93 -4.68 -14.57 1.11
C ARG A 93 -4.40 -16.05 1.34
N ASP A 94 -4.20 -16.83 0.27
CA ASP A 94 -3.96 -18.26 0.38
C ASP A 94 -2.52 -18.52 0.83
N ASN A 95 -1.57 -17.72 0.33
CA ASN A 95 -0.17 -17.77 0.74
C ASN A 95 0.20 -16.75 1.84
N ASP A 96 -0.75 -15.89 2.22
CA ASP A 96 -0.59 -14.78 3.19
C ASP A 96 0.63 -13.88 2.87
N THR A 97 0.76 -13.53 1.59
CA THR A 97 1.84 -12.66 1.08
C THR A 97 1.28 -11.44 0.36
N ILE A 98 2.05 -10.36 0.40
CA ILE A 98 1.67 -9.06 -0.13
C ILE A 98 2.80 -8.47 -0.97
N ALA A 99 2.47 -7.95 -2.15
CA ALA A 99 3.41 -7.24 -3.01
C ALA A 99 2.85 -5.87 -3.41
N ILE A 100 3.73 -4.91 -3.70
CA ILE A 100 3.30 -3.66 -4.32
C ILE A 100 2.76 -3.94 -5.72
N ALA A 101 1.66 -3.27 -6.11
CA ALA A 101 1.11 -3.48 -7.45
C ALA A 101 2.07 -2.90 -8.51
N PRO A 102 2.32 -3.59 -9.64
CA PRO A 102 3.20 -3.10 -10.69
C PRO A 102 2.83 -1.70 -11.22
N ALA A 103 1.54 -1.43 -11.36
CA ALA A 103 1.01 -0.14 -11.82
C ALA A 103 1.43 1.06 -10.95
N LEU A 104 1.79 0.86 -9.68
CA LEU A 104 2.30 1.96 -8.84
C LEU A 104 3.68 2.45 -9.27
N ARG A 105 4.48 1.59 -9.93
CA ARG A 105 5.79 1.97 -10.46
C ARG A 105 5.66 2.85 -11.70
N GLU A 106 4.53 2.74 -12.39
CA GLU A 106 4.18 3.47 -13.61
C GLU A 106 3.35 4.73 -13.33
N LEU A 107 2.93 4.91 -12.07
CA LEU A 107 2.16 6.07 -11.65
C LEU A 107 3.02 7.34 -11.71
N VAL A 108 2.54 8.30 -12.49
CA VAL A 108 3.11 9.65 -12.55
C VAL A 108 2.15 10.60 -11.87
N VAL A 109 2.67 11.38 -10.91
CA VAL A 109 1.95 12.46 -10.25
C VAL A 109 2.67 13.77 -10.56
N THR A 110 1.96 14.72 -11.15
CA THR A 110 2.49 16.05 -11.47
C THR A 110 1.77 17.12 -10.67
N THR A 111 2.50 18.17 -10.28
CA THR A 111 1.94 19.28 -9.49
C THR A 111 2.30 20.61 -10.15
N THR A 112 1.31 21.49 -10.34
CA THR A 112 1.45 22.75 -11.11
C THR A 112 1.87 23.95 -10.24
N GLY A 113 2.25 23.71 -8.98
CA GLY A 113 2.78 24.75 -8.08
C GLY A 113 1.74 25.39 -7.15
N ASP A 114 0.45 25.07 -7.34
CA ASP A 114 -0.59 25.25 -6.33
C ASP A 114 -1.08 23.89 -5.80
N ILE A 115 -1.82 23.92 -4.68
CA ILE A 115 -2.26 22.70 -3.98
C ILE A 115 -3.35 21.91 -4.72
N LEU A 116 -4.01 22.51 -5.72
CA LEU A 116 -5.11 21.88 -6.47
C LEU A 116 -4.68 21.44 -7.88
N GLY A 117 -3.57 21.94 -8.39
CA GLY A 117 -3.00 21.57 -9.68
C GLY A 117 -2.26 20.24 -9.65
N VAL A 118 -2.81 19.24 -8.95
CA VAL A 118 -2.30 17.86 -8.91
C VAL A 118 -3.00 17.05 -9.98
N SER A 119 -2.23 16.43 -10.86
CA SER A 119 -2.70 15.49 -11.88
C SER A 119 -2.02 14.14 -11.71
N ALA A 120 -2.72 13.07 -12.07
CA ALA A 120 -2.22 11.71 -11.94
C ALA A 120 -2.57 10.85 -13.16
N SER A 121 -1.60 10.08 -13.64
CA SER A 121 -1.80 9.14 -14.75
C SER A 121 -0.93 7.89 -14.56
N VAL A 122 -1.38 6.76 -15.09
CA VAL A 122 -0.58 5.52 -15.15
C VAL A 122 0.00 5.40 -16.55
N ASN A 123 1.32 5.32 -16.68
CA ASN A 123 1.97 5.13 -17.97
C ASN A 123 1.93 3.65 -18.38
N GLU A 124 1.28 3.30 -19.48
CA GLU A 124 1.46 1.96 -20.05
C GLU A 124 2.86 1.85 -20.67
N LEU A 125 3.71 0.98 -20.12
CA LEU A 125 4.97 0.63 -20.77
C LEU A 125 4.66 -0.10 -22.08
N LEU A 126 5.10 0.50 -23.21
CA LEU A 126 5.10 -0.11 -24.55
C LEU A 126 5.95 -1.39 -24.59
#